data_AF-A0A1H7F128-F1
#
_entry.id   AF-A0A1H7F128-F1
#
_cell.length_a   1.000
_cell.length_b   1.000
_cell.length_c   1.000
_cell.angle_alpha   90.00
_cell.angle_beta   90.00
_cell.angle_gamma   90.00
#
_symmetry.space_group_name_H-M   'P 1'
#
loop_
_entity.id
_entity.type
_entity.pdbx_description
1 polymer ?
#
loop_
_entity_poly.entity_id
_entity_poly.type
_entity_poly.pdbx_seq_one_letter_code
_entity_poly.pdbx_strand_id
1 'polypeptide(L)'
;MLDYKIIEVKQSIFEDNDADADKLRQEIKEQKTFLVNLMSAPGSGKTTTLCQTIARLKDEMQIGVMEADIDSDVDAATITAAGARAIQIHTGGMCHLDADMTRQGLHEFGTEDLDLVFLENVGNLVCPAEFDTGSSKNAMILSVPEGDDKPLKYPLMFSVCDVVLINKCDTLPVFSEFSKEAVVERIHSLNPNAKVIFVSAKTGEGFDEWVDWLRGQVQQWQA
;
A
#
# COMPACT_ATOMS: atom_id res chain seq x y z
N MET A 1 29.99 19.79 -18.90
CA MET A 1 29.85 18.51 -18.20
C MET A 1 29.76 18.84 -16.72
N LEU A 2 28.66 18.47 -16.06
CA LEU A 2 28.53 18.64 -14.61
C LEU A 2 29.27 17.46 -13.97
N ASP A 3 30.34 17.78 -13.28
CA ASP A 3 31.22 16.82 -12.60
C ASP A 3 30.76 16.73 -11.15
N TYR A 4 29.99 15.70 -10.82
CA TYR A 4 29.56 15.41 -9.45
C TYR A 4 29.82 13.94 -9.14
N LYS A 5 30.16 13.67 -7.88
CA LYS A 5 30.49 12.35 -7.39
C LYS A 5 29.28 11.77 -6.67
N ILE A 6 28.66 10.76 -7.27
CA ILE A 6 27.63 9.95 -6.61
C ILE A 6 28.37 8.95 -5.71
N ILE A 7 27.98 8.89 -4.44
CA ILE A 7 28.49 7.90 -3.49
C ILE A 7 27.27 7.15 -2.96
N GLU A 8 27.26 5.83 -3.15
CA GLU A 8 26.27 4.93 -2.54
C GLU A 8 26.78 4.54 -1.16
N VAL A 9 26.16 5.09 -0.11
CA VAL A 9 26.64 4.98 1.29
C VAL A 9 25.89 3.90 2.08
N LYS A 10 24.83 3.30 1.52
CA LYS A 10 23.81 2.58 2.33
C LYS A 10 23.54 1.11 1.95
N GLN A 11 24.25 0.52 0.98
CA GLN A 11 23.88 -0.78 0.41
C GLN A 11 23.75 -1.92 1.45
N SER A 12 24.62 -1.97 2.47
CA SER A 12 24.57 -3.03 3.49
C SER A 12 23.32 -3.01 4.37
N ILE A 13 22.76 -1.83 4.65
CA ILE A 13 21.54 -1.69 5.47
C ILE A 13 20.32 -2.24 4.70
N PHE A 14 20.30 -2.03 3.38
CA PHE A 14 19.24 -2.54 2.52
C PHE A 14 19.33 -4.05 2.32
N GLU A 15 20.53 -4.60 2.12
CA GLU A 15 20.73 -6.05 1.99
C GLU A 15 20.28 -6.83 3.23
N ASP A 16 20.54 -6.28 4.43
CA ASP A 16 20.05 -6.86 5.69
C ASP A 16 18.51 -6.80 5.78
N ASN A 17 17.90 -5.68 5.38
CA ASN A 17 16.44 -5.53 5.35
C ASN A 17 15.78 -6.51 4.37
N ASP A 18 16.30 -6.66 3.16
CA ASP A 18 15.70 -7.51 2.13
C ASP A 18 15.72 -8.98 2.55
N ALA A 19 16.82 -9.43 3.17
CA ALA A 19 16.90 -10.78 3.73
C ALA A 19 15.88 -11.00 4.85
N ASP A 20 15.61 -9.98 5.68
CA ASP A 20 14.62 -10.06 6.75
C ASP A 20 13.18 -9.94 6.23
N ALA A 21 12.94 -9.18 5.16
CA ALA A 21 11.68 -9.11 4.45
C ALA A 21 11.31 -10.46 3.83
N ASP A 22 12.27 -11.15 3.21
CA ASP A 22 12.06 -12.48 2.64
C ASP A 22 11.69 -13.52 3.70
N LYS A 23 12.35 -13.50 4.85
CA LYS A 23 12.00 -14.37 5.99
C LYS A 23 10.60 -14.04 6.50
N LEU A 24 10.29 -12.76 6.70
CA LEU A 24 8.96 -12.35 7.18
C LEU A 24 7.87 -12.82 6.22
N ARG A 25 8.08 -12.64 4.92
CA ARG A 25 7.15 -13.07 3.88
C ARG A 25 6.90 -14.58 3.91
N GLN A 26 7.94 -15.39 4.19
CA GLN A 26 7.81 -16.83 4.37
C GLN A 26 6.99 -17.18 5.63
N GLU A 27 7.24 -16.51 6.75
CA GLU A 27 6.51 -16.73 8.00
C GLU A 27 5.01 -16.44 7.85
N ILE A 28 4.65 -15.28 7.26
CA ILE A 28 3.24 -14.95 7.04
C ILE A 28 2.59 -15.86 5.98
N LYS A 29 3.36 -16.41 5.03
CA LYS A 29 2.88 -17.43 4.10
C LYS A 29 2.55 -18.74 4.81
N GLU A 30 3.37 -19.17 5.78
CA GLU A 30 3.10 -20.34 6.62
C GLU A 30 1.85 -20.16 7.49
N GLN A 31 1.62 -18.93 7.98
CA GLN A 31 0.42 -18.55 8.72
C GLN A 31 -0.82 -18.37 7.84
N LYS A 32 -0.64 -18.34 6.51
CA LYS A 32 -1.69 -18.06 5.51
C LYS A 32 -2.31 -16.66 5.62
N THR A 33 -1.66 -15.74 6.34
CA THR A 33 -2.05 -14.34 6.41
C THR A 33 -1.51 -13.62 5.18
N PHE A 34 -2.40 -13.01 4.40
CA PHE A 34 -2.01 -12.21 3.23
C PHE A 34 -1.81 -10.75 3.64
N LEU A 35 -0.57 -10.25 3.49
CA LEU A 35 -0.21 -8.89 3.90
C LEU A 35 -0.11 -7.96 2.68
N VAL A 36 -0.87 -6.88 2.70
CA VAL A 36 -0.81 -5.81 1.69
C VAL A 36 -0.16 -4.57 2.28
N ASN A 37 0.98 -4.15 1.75
CA ASN A 37 1.57 -2.85 2.03
C ASN A 37 0.86 -1.77 1.19
N LEU A 38 0.09 -0.90 1.83
CA LEU A 38 -0.67 0.17 1.19
C LEU A 38 0.07 1.50 1.30
N MET A 39 0.65 1.95 0.19
CA MET A 39 1.41 3.19 0.07
C MET A 39 0.59 4.28 -0.63
N SER A 40 0.89 5.55 -0.36
CA SER A 40 0.31 6.69 -1.07
C SER A 40 0.98 8.01 -0.69
N ALA A 41 0.63 9.11 -1.33
CA ALA A 41 0.90 10.44 -0.79
C ALA A 41 -0.07 10.79 0.37
N PRO A 42 0.26 11.76 1.23
CA PRO A 42 -0.69 12.28 2.21
C PRO A 42 -1.98 12.75 1.55
N GLY A 43 -3.11 12.30 2.08
CA GLY A 43 -4.43 12.69 1.59
C GLY A 43 -4.89 12.01 0.29
N SER A 44 -4.17 11.03 -0.27
CA SER A 44 -4.62 10.27 -1.45
C SER A 44 -5.85 9.38 -1.17
N GLY A 45 -6.16 9.14 0.11
CA GLY A 45 -7.36 8.46 0.59
C GLY A 45 -7.17 6.99 0.97
N LYS A 46 -6.08 6.65 1.68
CA LYS A 46 -5.81 5.30 2.20
C LYS A 46 -6.91 4.81 3.14
N THR A 47 -7.11 5.50 4.25
CA THR A 47 -8.11 5.15 5.26
C THR A 47 -9.52 5.02 4.69
N THR A 48 -9.94 5.95 3.80
CA THR A 48 -11.26 5.86 3.13
C THR A 48 -11.35 4.67 2.19
N THR A 49 -10.27 4.35 1.47
CA THR A 49 -10.19 3.15 0.63
C THR A 49 -10.30 1.89 1.48
N LEU A 50 -9.57 1.81 2.59
CA LEU A 50 -9.65 0.69 3.52
C LEU A 50 -11.06 0.52 4.09
N CYS A 51 -11.72 1.60 4.51
CA CYS A 51 -13.10 1.53 5.00
C CYS A 51 -14.07 0.94 3.96
N GLN A 52 -13.96 1.35 2.69
CA GLN A 52 -14.77 0.81 1.60
C GLN A 52 -14.44 -0.65 1.27
N THR A 53 -13.18 -1.03 1.37
CA THR A 53 -12.71 -2.42 1.21
C THR A 53 -13.25 -3.31 2.33
N ILE A 54 -13.09 -2.90 3.59
CA ILE A 54 -13.58 -3.61 4.77
C ILE A 54 -15.09 -3.79 4.69
N ALA A 55 -15.84 -2.73 4.35
CA ALA A 55 -17.29 -2.80 4.25
C ALA A 55 -17.79 -3.86 3.22
N ARG A 56 -16.98 -4.19 2.21
CA ARG A 56 -17.31 -5.19 1.18
C ARG A 56 -16.82 -6.60 1.50
N LEU A 57 -15.73 -6.73 2.26
CA LEU A 57 -15.04 -8.00 2.46
C LEU A 57 -15.15 -8.58 3.87
N LYS A 58 -15.59 -7.81 4.87
CA LYS A 58 -15.64 -8.25 6.27
C LYS A 58 -16.52 -9.47 6.55
N ASP A 59 -17.53 -9.70 5.71
CA ASP A 59 -18.43 -10.86 5.83
C ASP A 59 -17.86 -12.11 5.11
N GLU A 60 -16.77 -11.94 4.35
CA GLU A 60 -16.11 -13.00 3.57
C GLU A 60 -14.78 -13.45 4.19
N MET A 61 -14.08 -12.58 4.91
CA MET A 61 -12.75 -12.85 5.47
C MET A 61 -12.47 -11.98 6.72
N GLN A 62 -11.58 -12.46 7.60
CA GLN A 62 -11.13 -11.71 8.77
C GLN A 62 -10.06 -10.69 8.36
N ILE A 63 -10.34 -9.41 8.58
CA ILE A 63 -9.50 -8.29 8.13
C ILE A 63 -8.89 -7.57 9.32
N GLY A 64 -7.58 -7.32 9.24
CA GLY A 64 -6.87 -6.42 10.15
C GLY A 64 -6.16 -5.28 9.42
N VAL A 65 -5.95 -4.17 10.14
CA VAL A 65 -5.17 -3.03 9.65
C VAL A 65 -4.13 -2.62 10.68
N MET A 66 -2.89 -2.49 10.23
CA MET A 66 -1.79 -1.90 10.97
C MET A 66 -1.55 -0.49 10.42
N GLU A 67 -1.88 0.52 11.22
CA GLU A 67 -1.80 1.94 10.86
C GLU A 67 -0.42 2.49 11.22
N ALA A 68 0.40 2.85 10.23
CA ALA A 68 1.71 3.44 10.44
C ALA A 68 1.66 4.94 10.19
N ASP A 69 1.58 5.71 11.27
CA ASP A 69 1.61 7.18 11.21
C ASP A 69 2.44 7.77 12.36
N ILE A 70 2.78 9.05 12.21
CA ILE A 70 3.56 9.82 13.15
C ILE A 70 2.72 10.13 14.39
N ASP A 71 1.43 10.49 14.23
CA ASP A 71 0.55 10.90 15.34
C ASP A 71 -0.94 10.98 14.91
N SER A 72 -1.70 9.87 14.94
CA SER A 72 -3.16 9.89 14.64
C SER A 72 -3.91 8.66 15.19
N ASP A 73 -4.59 8.82 16.32
CA ASP A 73 -5.57 7.83 16.83
C ASP A 73 -6.84 7.75 15.96
N VAL A 74 -7.03 8.71 15.04
CA VAL A 74 -8.28 8.93 14.31
C VAL A 74 -8.54 7.83 13.29
N ASP A 75 -7.47 7.31 12.68
CA ASP A 75 -7.59 6.32 11.60
C ASP A 75 -7.93 4.94 12.15
N ALA A 76 -7.27 4.50 13.24
CA ALA A 76 -7.57 3.23 13.91
C ALA A 76 -9.03 3.16 14.41
N ALA A 77 -9.57 4.25 14.96
CA ALA A 77 -10.97 4.32 15.37
C ALA A 77 -11.93 4.21 14.17
N THR A 78 -11.58 4.85 13.05
CA THR A 78 -12.37 4.82 11.82
C THR A 78 -12.39 3.41 11.22
N ILE A 79 -11.25 2.73 11.16
CA ILE A 79 -11.14 1.34 10.71
C ILE A 79 -11.94 0.39 11.60
N THR A 80 -11.81 0.54 12.93
CA THR A 80 -12.55 -0.30 13.88
C THR A 80 -14.06 -0.13 13.69
N ALA A 81 -14.53 1.11 13.49
CA ALA A 81 -15.93 1.38 13.20
C ALA A 81 -16.41 0.79 11.86
N ALA A 82 -15.52 0.62 10.87
CA ALA A 82 -15.83 -0.06 9.60
C ALA A 82 -16.00 -1.58 9.77
N GLY A 83 -15.45 -2.15 10.84
CA GLY A 83 -15.62 -3.55 11.23
C GLY A 83 -14.38 -4.43 11.10
N ALA A 84 -13.18 -3.82 10.98
CA ALA A 84 -11.91 -4.55 11.00
C ALA A 84 -11.19 -4.35 12.35
N ARG A 85 -10.29 -5.29 12.69
CA ARG A 85 -9.37 -5.10 13.81
C ARG A 85 -8.30 -4.09 13.41
N ALA A 86 -7.90 -3.19 14.30
CA ALA A 86 -6.87 -2.20 14.00
C ALA A 86 -5.85 -2.07 15.14
N ILE A 87 -4.58 -1.84 14.77
CA ILE A 87 -3.54 -1.38 15.70
C ILE A 87 -2.79 -0.19 15.09
N GLN A 88 -2.16 0.60 15.94
CA GLN A 88 -1.35 1.73 15.53
C GLN A 88 0.12 1.46 15.81
N ILE A 89 0.96 1.70 14.80
CA ILE A 89 2.41 1.58 14.84
C ILE A 89 2.96 3.00 14.82
N HIS A 90 3.44 3.46 15.98
CA HIS A 90 4.11 4.76 16.08
C HIS A 90 5.49 4.65 15.45
N THR A 91 5.70 5.33 14.33
CA THR A 91 6.97 5.24 13.59
C THR A 91 8.12 6.03 14.25
N GLY A 92 7.86 6.75 15.33
CA GLY A 92 8.87 7.56 16.03
C GLY A 92 9.44 8.71 15.18
N GLY A 93 8.68 9.17 14.19
CA GLY A 93 9.11 10.20 13.22
C GLY A 93 9.79 9.65 11.97
N MET A 94 9.86 8.32 11.80
CA MET A 94 10.34 7.71 10.55
C MET A 94 9.34 7.90 9.41
N CYS A 95 9.86 8.09 8.20
CA CYS A 95 9.08 8.37 6.99
C CYS A 95 8.61 7.11 6.22
N HIS A 96 8.88 5.92 6.75
CA HIS A 96 8.57 4.60 6.19
C HIS A 96 8.53 3.54 7.30
N LEU A 97 8.08 2.34 6.92
CA LEU A 97 8.32 1.10 7.66
C LEU A 97 9.28 0.20 6.89
N ASP A 98 10.06 -0.58 7.64
CA ASP A 98 10.94 -1.63 7.15
C ASP A 98 10.41 -3.02 7.58
N ALA A 99 11.15 -4.08 7.25
CA ALA A 99 10.74 -5.45 7.56
C ALA A 99 10.67 -5.75 9.07
N ASP A 100 11.59 -5.21 9.88
CA ASP A 100 11.62 -5.46 11.32
C ASP A 100 10.46 -4.74 12.03
N MET A 101 10.21 -3.48 11.68
CA MET A 101 9.06 -2.74 12.19
C MET A 101 7.74 -3.43 11.80
N THR A 102 7.65 -3.96 10.58
CA THR A 102 6.47 -4.72 10.12
C THR A 102 6.30 -6.01 10.92
N ARG A 103 7.38 -6.75 11.16
CA ARG A 103 7.39 -7.96 11.98
C ARG A 103 6.95 -7.70 13.41
N GLN A 104 7.47 -6.64 14.04
CA GLN A 104 7.04 -6.21 15.38
C GLN A 104 5.56 -5.87 15.40
N GLY A 105 5.08 -5.12 14.39
CA GLY A 105 3.67 -4.80 14.21
C GLY A 105 2.79 -6.06 14.15
N LEU A 106 3.15 -7.03 13.30
CA LEU A 106 2.41 -8.29 13.16
C LEU A 106 2.39 -9.09 14.46
N HIS A 107 3.51 -9.16 15.17
CA HIS A 107 3.62 -9.86 16.45
C HIS A 107 2.69 -9.26 17.51
N GLU A 108 2.74 -7.94 17.71
CA GLU A 108 1.87 -7.25 18.67
C GLU A 108 0.40 -7.27 18.24
N PHE A 109 0.13 -7.37 16.93
CA PHE A 109 -1.23 -7.45 16.40
C PHE A 109 -1.87 -8.83 16.58
N GLY A 110 -1.07 -9.90 16.63
CA GLY A 110 -1.53 -11.29 16.73
C GLY A 110 -2.37 -11.73 15.54
N THR A 111 -1.76 -11.96 14.37
CA THR A 111 -2.47 -12.12 13.09
C THR A 111 -2.92 -13.54 12.73
N GLU A 112 -2.83 -14.50 13.65
CA GLU A 112 -3.04 -15.93 13.34
C GLU A 112 -4.47 -16.27 12.93
N ASP A 113 -5.45 -15.44 13.29
CA ASP A 113 -6.86 -15.56 12.93
C ASP A 113 -7.26 -14.68 11.74
N LEU A 114 -6.33 -13.90 11.17
CA LEU A 114 -6.60 -12.97 10.08
C LEU A 114 -6.23 -13.56 8.71
N ASP A 115 -7.16 -13.43 7.77
CA ASP A 115 -6.97 -13.81 6.37
C ASP A 115 -6.20 -12.73 5.60
N LEU A 116 -6.54 -11.47 5.85
CA LEU A 116 -6.05 -10.29 5.14
C LEU A 116 -5.63 -9.21 6.12
N VAL A 117 -4.38 -8.77 6.02
CA VAL A 117 -3.84 -7.65 6.79
C VAL A 117 -3.42 -6.54 5.84
N PHE A 118 -3.86 -5.31 6.12
CA PHE A 118 -3.31 -4.13 5.49
C PHE A 118 -2.27 -3.49 6.40
N LEU A 119 -1.09 -3.22 5.87
CA LEU A 119 -0.16 -2.26 6.44
C LEU A 119 -0.44 -0.92 5.77
N GLU A 120 -1.17 -0.03 6.44
CA GLU A 120 -1.35 1.35 5.98
C GLU A 120 -0.05 2.10 6.26
N ASN A 121 0.80 2.21 5.24
CA ASN A 121 2.14 2.80 5.38
C ASN A 121 2.06 4.33 5.46
N VAL A 122 3.14 4.94 5.92
CA VAL A 122 3.25 6.41 6.04
C VAL A 122 2.96 7.07 4.69
N GLY A 123 2.19 8.16 4.71
CA GLY A 123 1.90 8.94 3.50
C GLY A 123 3.17 9.56 2.90
N ASN A 124 3.81 8.86 1.99
CA ASN A 124 5.06 9.27 1.35
C ASN A 124 5.28 8.49 0.03
N LEU A 125 5.75 9.19 -1.02
CA LEU A 125 6.03 8.60 -2.33
C LEU A 125 7.50 8.23 -2.57
N VAL A 126 8.37 8.47 -1.58
CA VAL A 126 9.81 8.26 -1.70
C VAL A 126 10.25 7.14 -0.77
N CYS A 127 10.30 7.39 0.55
CA CYS A 127 10.89 6.46 1.51
C CYS A 127 10.25 5.05 1.45
N PRO A 128 8.91 4.88 1.43
CA PRO A 128 8.31 3.54 1.48
C PRO A 128 8.66 2.63 0.30
N ALA A 129 9.08 3.21 -0.84
CA ALA A 129 9.47 2.43 -2.01
C ALA A 129 10.91 1.89 -1.94
N GLU A 130 11.72 2.39 -1.01
CA GLU A 130 13.13 1.98 -0.83
C GLU A 130 13.30 0.79 0.11
N PHE A 131 12.26 0.41 0.86
CA PHE A 131 12.33 -0.61 1.90
C PHE A 131 11.27 -1.69 1.69
N ASP A 132 11.71 -2.92 1.47
CA ASP A 132 10.81 -4.07 1.48
C ASP A 132 10.29 -4.32 2.89
N THR A 133 8.97 -4.33 3.05
CA THR A 133 8.28 -4.56 4.33
C THR A 133 8.02 -6.03 4.62
N GLY A 134 8.40 -6.94 3.70
CA GLY A 134 8.04 -8.36 3.79
C GLY A 134 6.58 -8.65 3.43
N SER A 135 5.86 -7.66 2.89
CA SER A 135 4.48 -7.83 2.44
C SER A 135 4.35 -8.83 1.30
N SER A 136 3.17 -9.43 1.18
CA SER A 136 2.80 -10.32 0.09
C SER A 136 2.60 -9.55 -1.22
N LYS A 137 2.02 -8.35 -1.13
CA LYS A 137 1.78 -7.44 -2.25
C LYS A 137 1.93 -5.97 -1.85
N ASN A 138 2.47 -5.18 -2.77
CA ASN A 138 2.54 -3.73 -2.67
C ASN A 138 1.40 -3.09 -3.45
N ALA A 139 0.53 -2.35 -2.76
CA ALA A 139 -0.53 -1.55 -3.35
C ALA A 139 -0.20 -0.06 -3.20
N MET A 140 -0.45 0.73 -4.24
CA MET A 140 -0.19 2.17 -4.26
C MET A 140 -1.44 2.94 -4.65
N ILE A 141 -1.79 3.98 -3.88
CA ILE A 141 -2.88 4.90 -4.23
C ILE A 141 -2.31 6.18 -4.82
N LEU A 142 -2.64 6.45 -6.07
CA LEU A 142 -2.44 7.74 -6.73
C LEU A 142 -3.80 8.41 -6.90
N SER A 143 -4.04 9.58 -6.31
CA SER A 143 -5.30 10.28 -6.50
C SER A 143 -5.28 11.21 -7.72
N VAL A 144 -6.42 11.35 -8.40
CA VAL A 144 -6.58 12.24 -9.57
C VAL A 144 -6.06 13.67 -9.31
N PRO A 145 -6.36 14.33 -8.18
CA PRO A 145 -5.85 15.67 -7.89
C PRO A 145 -4.33 15.80 -7.83
N GLU A 146 -3.60 14.70 -7.63
CA GLU A 146 -2.13 14.73 -7.63
C GLU A 146 -1.58 14.89 -9.05
N GLY A 147 -2.28 14.43 -10.08
CA GLY A 147 -1.85 14.50 -11.48
C GLY A 147 -1.28 13.18 -12.01
N ASP A 148 -1.50 12.94 -13.30
CA ASP A 148 -1.07 11.74 -14.02
C ASP A 148 0.46 11.64 -14.21
N ASP A 149 1.20 12.69 -13.83
CA ASP A 149 2.66 12.83 -14.00
C ASP A 149 3.47 12.20 -12.85
N LYS A 150 2.80 11.75 -11.78
CA LYS A 150 3.47 11.18 -10.61
C LYS A 150 4.35 9.96 -10.92
N PRO A 151 3.98 9.04 -11.82
CA PRO A 151 4.88 7.96 -12.21
C PRO A 151 6.22 8.46 -12.76
N LEU A 152 6.25 9.56 -13.51
CA LEU A 152 7.49 10.14 -14.03
C LEU A 152 8.35 10.79 -12.94
N LYS A 153 7.71 11.30 -11.88
CA LYS A 153 8.37 12.02 -10.79
C LYS A 153 8.86 11.09 -9.68
N TYR A 154 8.21 9.95 -9.49
CA TYR A 154 8.49 8.98 -8.43
C TYR A 154 8.66 7.56 -9.00
N PRO A 155 9.58 7.34 -9.95
CA PRO A 155 9.62 6.11 -10.74
C PRO A 155 9.78 4.84 -9.89
N LEU A 156 10.56 4.90 -8.81
CA LEU A 156 10.77 3.75 -7.93
C LEU A 156 9.45 3.25 -7.32
N MET A 157 8.63 4.16 -6.76
CA MET A 157 7.33 3.83 -6.19
C MET A 157 6.47 3.03 -7.16
N PHE A 158 6.33 3.50 -8.40
CA PHE A 158 5.48 2.81 -9.38
C PHE A 158 6.15 1.57 -10.00
N SER A 159 7.46 1.39 -9.85
CA SER A 159 8.17 0.21 -10.34
C SER A 159 8.02 -1.01 -9.42
N VAL A 160 7.78 -0.80 -8.12
CA VAL A 160 7.74 -1.86 -7.09
C VAL A 160 6.33 -2.30 -6.68
N CYS A 161 5.29 -1.63 -7.17
CA CYS A 161 3.90 -1.95 -6.83
C CYS A 161 3.30 -3.03 -7.74
N ASP A 162 2.58 -3.97 -7.15
CA ASP A 162 1.79 -4.97 -7.88
C ASP A 162 0.48 -4.38 -8.43
N VAL A 163 -0.08 -3.41 -7.71
CA VAL A 163 -1.35 -2.77 -8.06
C VAL A 163 -1.32 -1.27 -7.74
N VAL A 164 -1.84 -0.47 -8.65
CA VAL A 164 -2.00 0.98 -8.49
C VAL A 164 -3.47 1.34 -8.59
N LEU A 165 -4.02 1.89 -7.50
CA LEU A 165 -5.36 2.43 -7.43
C LEU A 165 -5.34 3.90 -7.82
N ILE A 166 -5.95 4.24 -8.96
CA ILE A 166 -6.19 5.62 -9.35
C ILE A 166 -7.46 6.09 -8.63
N ASN A 167 -7.30 6.72 -7.47
CA ASN A 167 -8.42 7.07 -6.58
C ASN A 167 -8.97 8.48 -6.86
N LYS A 168 -10.13 8.78 -6.26
CA LYS A 168 -10.88 10.04 -6.44
C LYS A 168 -11.29 10.27 -7.89
N CYS A 169 -11.62 9.20 -8.62
CA CYS A 169 -12.09 9.33 -10.00
C CYS A 169 -13.35 10.20 -10.14
N ASP A 170 -14.14 10.37 -9.07
CA ASP A 170 -15.26 11.30 -9.03
C ASP A 170 -14.86 12.77 -9.25
N THR A 171 -13.57 13.11 -9.12
CA THR A 171 -13.07 14.46 -9.37
C THR A 171 -12.58 14.69 -10.80
N LEU A 172 -12.52 13.67 -11.67
CA LEU A 172 -12.09 13.83 -13.06
C LEU A 172 -12.79 14.97 -13.81
N PRO A 173 -14.10 15.24 -13.64
CA PRO A 173 -14.77 16.36 -14.32
C PRO A 173 -14.18 17.75 -14.03
N VAL A 174 -13.46 17.92 -12.91
CA VAL A 174 -12.83 19.20 -12.53
C VAL A 174 -11.30 19.19 -12.70
N PHE A 175 -10.69 18.04 -12.94
CA PHE A 175 -9.25 17.88 -13.23
C PHE A 175 -9.06 17.47 -14.70
N SER A 176 -9.41 18.36 -15.62
CA SER A 176 -9.39 18.11 -17.08
C SER A 176 -8.02 17.77 -17.64
N GLU A 177 -6.94 18.14 -16.94
CA GLU A 177 -5.56 17.85 -17.33
C GLU A 177 -5.13 16.41 -17.00
N PHE A 178 -5.90 15.68 -16.19
CA PHE A 178 -5.59 14.29 -15.86
C PHE A 178 -6.06 13.36 -16.99
N SER A 179 -5.13 12.66 -17.64
CA SER A 179 -5.41 11.62 -18.63
C SER A 179 -5.31 10.23 -18.01
N LYS A 180 -6.40 9.46 -18.12
CA LYS A 180 -6.43 8.05 -17.73
C LYS A 180 -5.45 7.22 -18.57
N GLU A 181 -5.38 7.49 -19.86
CA GLU A 181 -4.52 6.79 -20.80
C GLU A 181 -3.04 7.05 -20.48
N ALA A 182 -2.68 8.32 -20.27
CA ALA A 182 -1.31 8.71 -19.97
C ALA A 182 -0.83 8.12 -18.64
N VAL A 183 -1.68 8.11 -17.60
CA VAL A 183 -1.27 7.54 -16.31
C VAL A 183 -0.98 6.04 -16.42
N VAL A 184 -1.80 5.25 -17.14
CA VAL A 184 -1.50 3.81 -17.26
C VAL A 184 -0.28 3.57 -18.15
N GLU A 185 -0.11 4.31 -19.25
CA GLU A 185 1.08 4.20 -20.10
C GLU A 185 2.36 4.45 -19.30
N ARG A 186 2.36 5.52 -18.47
CA ARG A 186 3.52 5.88 -17.65
C ARG A 186 3.80 4.83 -16.58
N ILE A 187 2.76 4.29 -15.91
CA ILE A 187 2.93 3.20 -14.94
C ILE A 187 3.51 1.96 -15.64
N HIS A 188 2.94 1.55 -16.78
CA HIS A 188 3.38 0.36 -17.51
C HIS A 188 4.76 0.51 -18.15
N SER A 189 5.20 1.74 -18.44
CA SER A 189 6.58 2.00 -18.88
C SER A 189 7.63 1.68 -17.81
N LEU A 190 7.22 1.72 -16.53
CA LEU A 190 8.07 1.42 -15.37
C LEU A 190 7.87 -0.03 -14.89
N ASN A 191 6.61 -0.49 -14.86
CA ASN A 191 6.23 -1.83 -14.45
C ASN A 191 5.11 -2.37 -15.37
N PRO A 192 5.44 -3.15 -16.42
CA PRO A 192 4.46 -3.73 -17.33
C PRO A 192 3.46 -4.69 -16.67
N ASN A 193 3.78 -5.21 -15.48
CA ASN A 193 2.95 -6.17 -14.76
C ASN A 193 2.02 -5.51 -13.74
N ALA A 194 2.18 -4.22 -13.46
CA ALA A 194 1.34 -3.52 -12.49
C ALA A 194 -0.12 -3.49 -12.95
N LYS A 195 -1.03 -3.96 -12.09
CA LYS A 195 -2.46 -3.82 -12.29
C LYS A 195 -2.87 -2.37 -12.00
N VAL A 196 -3.59 -1.72 -12.91
CA VAL A 196 -4.11 -0.36 -12.68
C VAL A 196 -5.63 -0.43 -12.57
N ILE A 197 -6.18 0.09 -11.48
CA ILE A 197 -7.63 0.07 -11.20
C ILE A 197 -8.08 1.50 -10.90
N PHE A 198 -9.10 1.97 -11.61
CA PHE A 198 -9.69 3.29 -11.39
C PHE A 198 -10.79 3.18 -10.35
N VAL A 199 -10.68 3.94 -9.25
CA VAL A 199 -11.63 3.87 -8.13
C VAL A 199 -12.06 5.24 -7.64
N SER A 200 -13.20 5.28 -6.96
CA SER A 200 -13.60 6.40 -6.10
C SER A 200 -14.04 5.85 -4.75
N ALA A 201 -13.19 6.00 -3.73
CA ALA A 201 -13.53 5.58 -2.37
C ALA A 201 -14.73 6.35 -1.78
N LYS A 202 -15.06 7.52 -2.36
CA LYS A 202 -16.24 8.29 -1.97
C LYS A 202 -17.54 7.70 -2.50
N THR A 203 -17.55 7.24 -3.76
CA THR A 203 -18.77 6.76 -4.44
C THR A 203 -18.89 5.24 -4.48
N GLY A 204 -17.79 4.53 -4.29
CA GLY A 204 -17.69 3.08 -4.46
C GLY A 204 -17.42 2.62 -5.90
N GLU A 205 -17.33 3.53 -6.87
CA GLU A 205 -16.98 3.19 -8.25
C GLU A 205 -15.63 2.46 -8.30
N GLY A 206 -15.57 1.38 -9.10
CA GLY A 206 -14.36 0.58 -9.32
C GLY A 206 -13.98 -0.36 -8.18
N PHE A 207 -14.68 -0.32 -7.04
CA PHE A 207 -14.32 -1.17 -5.90
C PHE A 207 -14.57 -2.66 -6.15
N ASP A 208 -15.53 -3.02 -7.02
CA ASP A 208 -15.78 -4.43 -7.35
C ASP A 208 -14.54 -5.08 -7.98
N GLU A 209 -13.88 -4.38 -8.92
CA GLU A 209 -12.62 -4.86 -9.52
C GLU A 209 -11.49 -4.96 -8.48
N TRP A 210 -11.41 -3.99 -7.56
CA TRP A 210 -10.41 -3.99 -6.50
C TRP A 210 -10.58 -5.17 -5.53
N VAL A 211 -11.81 -5.38 -5.02
CA VAL A 211 -12.08 -6.45 -4.06
C VAL A 211 -12.01 -7.84 -4.72
N ASP A 212 -12.37 -7.96 -5.99
CA ASP A 212 -12.19 -9.20 -6.75
C ASP A 212 -10.72 -9.55 -6.95
N TRP A 213 -9.88 -8.55 -7.25
CA TRP A 213 -8.44 -8.74 -7.33
C TRP A 213 -7.87 -9.19 -5.97
N LEU A 214 -8.23 -8.51 -4.88
CA LEU A 214 -7.82 -8.89 -3.52
C LEU A 214 -8.24 -10.32 -3.18
N ARG A 215 -9.51 -10.68 -3.43
CA ARG A 215 -10.02 -12.03 -3.17
C ARG A 215 -9.20 -13.08 -3.91
N GLY A 216 -8.88 -12.84 -5.18
CA GLY A 216 -8.04 -13.73 -5.97
C GLY A 216 -6.62 -13.87 -5.40
N GLN A 217 -6.01 -12.76 -4.95
CA GLN A 217 -4.68 -12.79 -4.33
C GLN A 217 -4.67 -13.55 -3.00
N VAL A 218 -5.66 -13.31 -2.13
CA VAL A 218 -5.81 -14.01 -0.85
C VAL A 218 -5.99 -15.51 -1.10
N GLN A 219 -6.89 -15.91 -2.00
CA GLN A 219 -7.10 -17.32 -2.34
C GLN A 219 -5.82 -17.99 -2.86
N GLN A 220 -5.08 -17.33 -3.74
CA GLN A 220 -3.79 -17.84 -4.24
C GLN A 220 -2.73 -17.91 -3.12
N TRP A 221 -2.77 -16.99 -2.16
CA TRP A 221 -1.86 -16.98 -1.01
C TRP A 221 -2.17 -18.06 0.02
N GLN A 222 -3.44 -18.45 0.18
CA GLN A 222 -3.84 -19.44 1.17
C GLN A 222 -3.80 -20.89 0.64
N ALA A 223 -3.76 -21.05 -0.68
CA ALA A 223 -3.49 -22.30 -1.38
C ALA A 223 -2.05 -22.79 -1.15
#